data_AF-A0A1B6KCA8-F1
#
_entry.id   AF-A0A1B6KCA8-F1
#
_cell.length_a   1.000
_cell.length_b   1.000
_cell.length_c   1.000
_cell.angle_alpha   90.00
_cell.angle_beta   90.00
_cell.angle_gamma   90.00
#
_symmetry.space_group_name_H-M   'P 1'
#
loop_
_entity.id
_entity.type
_entity.pdbx_description
1 polymer ?
#
loop_
_entity_poly.entity_id
_entity_poly.type
_entity_poly.pdbx_seq_one_letter_code
_entity_poly.pdbx_strand_id
1 'polypeptide(L)'
;VQCPGSYHTAFQKPDARASPPLGPAMESRFGLDYIVDNPEYTGKLAAALDTSNVTVKKQVFELLSALCVYNSDGYERALDALEHYKKLKCARYRLKVVVDELQAAEAVDY
;
A
#
# COMPACT_ATOMS: atom_id res chain seq x y z
N VAL A 1 -20.81 -70.19 8.79
CA VAL A 1 -21.77 -69.20 9.34
C VAL A 1 -20.99 -68.19 10.15
N GLN A 2 -20.80 -66.98 9.61
CA GLN A 2 -20.51 -65.74 10.36
C GLN A 2 -20.74 -64.55 9.40
N CYS A 3 -21.32 -63.48 9.93
CA CYS A 3 -22.04 -62.39 9.27
C CYS A 3 -21.18 -61.36 8.49
N PRO A 4 -21.77 -60.54 7.59
CA PRO A 4 -21.06 -59.53 6.81
C PRO A 4 -20.89 -58.23 7.60
N GLY A 5 -19.71 -57.59 7.48
CA GLY A 5 -19.38 -56.35 8.19
C GLY A 5 -18.50 -55.42 7.36
N SER A 6 -19.15 -54.47 6.71
CA SER A 6 -18.72 -53.21 6.08
C SER A 6 -17.23 -52.88 5.95
N TYR A 7 -16.80 -52.73 4.69
CA TYR A 7 -15.74 -51.81 4.30
C TYR A 7 -16.15 -50.38 4.64
N HIS A 8 -15.49 -49.75 5.62
CA HIS A 8 -15.50 -48.30 5.75
C HIS A 8 -14.12 -47.77 5.39
N THR A 9 -14.05 -47.28 4.17
CA THR A 9 -12.93 -46.56 3.58
C THR A 9 -12.63 -45.31 4.39
N ALA A 10 -11.34 -45.01 4.49
CA ALA A 10 -10.73 -43.84 5.09
C ALA A 10 -11.55 -42.53 4.95
N PHE A 11 -11.76 -41.88 6.08
CA PHE A 11 -11.86 -40.41 6.15
C PHE A 11 -11.08 -39.96 7.37
N GLN A 12 -9.75 -40.00 7.25
CA GLN A 12 -8.87 -39.21 8.08
C GLN A 12 -9.25 -37.75 7.82
N LYS A 13 -9.91 -37.09 8.79
CA LYS A 13 -10.11 -35.64 8.74
C LYS A 13 -8.72 -35.00 8.58
N PRO A 14 -8.47 -34.19 7.54
CA PRO A 14 -7.37 -33.25 7.63
C PRO A 14 -7.78 -32.22 8.67
N ASP A 15 -7.11 -32.26 9.82
CA ASP A 15 -7.15 -31.19 10.81
C ASP A 15 -7.02 -29.86 10.07
N ALA A 16 -8.03 -29.01 10.30
CA ALA A 16 -8.13 -27.69 9.72
C ALA A 16 -6.81 -26.96 10.00
N ARG A 17 -6.00 -26.86 8.95
CA ARG A 17 -4.79 -26.07 8.85
C ARG A 17 -5.12 -24.70 9.41
N ALA A 18 -4.68 -24.44 10.65
CA ALA A 18 -4.78 -23.14 11.27
C ALA A 18 -4.12 -22.15 10.29
N SER A 19 -4.94 -21.35 9.61
CA SER A 19 -4.45 -20.18 8.90
C SER A 19 -3.64 -19.38 9.91
N PRO A 20 -2.41 -18.96 9.58
CA PRO A 20 -1.64 -18.11 10.48
C PRO A 20 -2.50 -16.88 10.83
N PRO A 21 -2.43 -16.39 12.08
CA PRO A 21 -3.16 -15.19 12.46
C PRO A 21 -2.81 -14.08 11.48
N LEU A 22 -3.84 -13.37 10.98
CA LEU A 22 -3.65 -12.18 10.16
C LEU A 22 -2.75 -11.22 10.94
N GLY A 23 -1.46 -11.19 10.64
CA GLY A 23 -0.52 -10.26 11.25
C GLY A 23 -0.82 -8.83 10.78
N PRO A 24 -0.27 -7.79 11.43
CA PRO A 24 -0.50 -6.37 11.11
C PRO A 24 -0.11 -5.98 9.66
N ALA A 25 0.62 -6.85 8.94
CA ALA A 25 0.86 -6.71 7.52
C ALA A 25 -0.41 -6.84 6.66
N MET A 26 -1.44 -7.54 7.15
CA MET A 26 -2.69 -7.76 6.41
C MET A 26 -3.58 -6.52 6.47
N GLU A 27 -3.59 -5.77 7.58
CA GLU A 27 -4.27 -4.47 7.68
C GLU A 27 -3.61 -3.39 6.80
N SER A 28 -2.27 -3.39 6.75
CA SER A 28 -1.54 -2.47 5.86
C SER A 28 -1.78 -2.78 4.38
N ARG A 29 -1.84 -4.06 4.00
CA ARG A 29 -2.17 -4.48 2.63
C ARG A 29 -3.59 -4.10 2.23
N PHE A 30 -4.58 -4.30 3.10
CA PHE A 30 -5.95 -3.84 2.84
C PHE A 30 -6.03 -2.32 2.58
N GLY A 31 -5.24 -1.52 3.31
CA GLY A 31 -5.14 -0.08 3.05
C GLY A 31 -4.53 0.25 1.69
N LEU A 32 -3.49 -0.48 1.28
CA LEU A 32 -2.84 -0.28 -0.03
C LEU A 32 -3.73 -0.77 -1.19
N ASP A 33 -4.36 -1.94 -1.09
CA ASP A 33 -5.33 -2.43 -2.07
C ASP A 33 -6.46 -1.41 -2.27
N TYR A 34 -6.98 -0.84 -1.18
CA TYR A 34 -8.01 0.17 -1.28
C TYR A 34 -7.53 1.44 -2.03
N ILE A 35 -6.30 1.91 -1.81
CA ILE A 35 -5.76 3.05 -2.58
C ILE A 35 -5.54 2.68 -4.06
N VAL A 36 -5.12 1.44 -4.33
CA VAL A 36 -4.94 0.90 -5.69
C VAL A 36 -6.28 0.69 -6.41
N ASP A 37 -7.36 0.42 -5.69
CA ASP A 37 -8.68 0.27 -6.30
C ASP A 37 -9.37 1.63 -6.55
N ASN A 38 -8.97 2.69 -5.82
CA ASN A 38 -9.67 3.99 -5.82
C ASN A 38 -8.76 5.14 -6.33
N PRO A 39 -8.71 5.41 -7.64
CA PRO A 39 -7.77 6.37 -8.25
C PRO A 39 -7.97 7.82 -7.77
N GLU A 40 -9.14 8.18 -7.27
CA GLU A 40 -9.43 9.48 -6.70
C GLU A 40 -8.57 9.82 -5.46
N TYR A 41 -8.00 8.80 -4.80
CA TYR A 41 -7.11 9.02 -3.66
C TYR A 41 -5.80 9.68 -4.05
N THR A 42 -5.35 9.54 -5.30
CA THR A 42 -4.12 10.19 -5.79
C THR A 42 -4.21 11.72 -5.67
N GLY A 43 -5.39 12.30 -5.90
CA GLY A 43 -5.65 13.73 -5.69
C GLY A 43 -5.62 14.14 -4.21
N LYS A 44 -6.11 13.27 -3.31
CA LYS A 44 -6.03 13.50 -1.86
C LYS A 44 -4.58 13.44 -1.35
N LEU A 45 -3.79 12.50 -1.86
CA LEU A 45 -2.36 12.40 -1.57
C LEU A 45 -1.60 13.63 -2.07
N ALA A 46 -1.91 14.10 -3.28
CA ALA A 46 -1.34 15.34 -3.80
C ALA A 46 -1.70 16.56 -2.92
N ALA A 47 -2.95 16.69 -2.49
CA ALA A 47 -3.34 17.75 -1.56
C ALA A 47 -2.63 17.63 -0.20
N ALA A 48 -2.42 16.41 0.29
CA ALA A 48 -1.69 16.17 1.53
C ALA A 48 -0.20 16.54 1.41
N LEU A 49 0.43 16.37 0.24
CA LEU A 49 1.78 16.87 -0.04
C LEU A 49 1.87 18.41 -0.07
N ASP A 50 0.75 19.12 -0.19
CA ASP A 50 0.71 20.59 -0.24
C ASP A 50 0.72 21.26 1.14
N THR A 51 0.71 20.46 2.21
CA THR A 51 0.77 20.97 3.57
C THR A 51 2.15 21.51 3.95
N SER A 52 2.18 22.50 4.84
CA SER A 52 3.42 22.95 5.49
C SER A 52 3.90 22.00 6.61
N ASN A 53 3.06 21.04 7.02
CA ASN A 53 3.40 20.09 8.06
C ASN A 53 4.36 19.00 7.53
N VAL A 54 5.62 19.10 7.97
CA VAL A 54 6.72 18.17 7.62
C VAL A 54 6.37 16.71 7.96
N THR A 55 5.72 16.47 9.10
CA THR A 55 5.33 15.11 9.52
C THR A 55 4.30 14.50 8.58
N VAL A 56 3.32 15.30 8.12
CA VAL A 56 2.32 14.81 7.15
C VAL A 56 2.98 14.52 5.81
N LYS A 57 3.88 15.40 5.33
CA LYS A 57 4.62 15.16 4.10
C LYS A 57 5.44 13.86 4.17
N LYS A 58 6.16 13.63 5.27
CA LYS A 58 6.88 12.37 5.53
C LYS A 58 6.00 11.14 5.41
N GLN A 59 4.87 11.13 6.12
CA GLN A 59 3.93 10.01 6.10
C GLN A 59 3.38 9.75 4.69
N VAL A 60 3.15 10.81 3.91
CA VAL A 60 2.71 10.66 2.52
C VAL A 60 3.84 10.09 1.65
N PHE A 61 5.09 10.52 1.83
CA PHE A 61 6.23 9.92 1.12
C PHE A 61 6.44 8.45 1.48
N GLU A 62 6.37 8.08 2.75
CA GLU A 62 6.43 6.68 3.20
C GLU A 62 5.32 5.83 2.54
N LEU A 63 4.11 6.37 2.46
CA LEU A 63 2.98 5.72 1.80
C LEU A 63 3.20 5.57 0.28
N LEU A 64 3.71 6.61 -0.38
CA LEU A 64 4.06 6.55 -1.81
C LEU A 64 5.16 5.51 -2.06
N SER A 65 6.17 5.43 -1.18
CA SER A 65 7.21 4.40 -1.23
C SER A 65 6.63 3.00 -1.03
N ALA A 66 5.69 2.83 -0.10
CA ALA A 66 4.99 1.56 0.12
C ALA A 66 4.18 1.12 -1.12
N LEU A 67 3.47 2.06 -1.76
CA LEU A 67 2.75 1.81 -3.01
C LEU A 67 3.68 1.40 -4.16
N CYS A 68 4.84 2.06 -4.29
CA CYS A 68 5.84 1.75 -5.31
C CYS A 68 6.38 0.31 -5.22
N VAL A 69 6.52 -0.25 -4.01
CA VAL A 69 7.03 -1.61 -3.82
C VAL A 69 5.93 -2.66 -3.68
N TYR A 70 4.65 -2.25 -3.67
CA TYR A 70 3.52 -3.14 -3.50
C TYR A 70 3.26 -3.98 -4.76
N ASN A 71 2.96 -3.32 -5.89
CA ASN A 71 2.74 -3.92 -7.20
C ASN A 71 2.83 -2.83 -8.31
N SER A 72 2.64 -3.22 -9.58
CA SER A 72 2.66 -2.29 -10.73
C SER A 72 1.65 -1.16 -10.59
N ASP A 73 0.43 -1.50 -10.14
CA ASP A 73 -0.68 -0.56 -10.10
C ASP A 73 -0.48 0.46 -8.98
N GLY A 74 0.06 0.03 -7.83
CA GLY A 74 0.50 0.90 -6.75
C GLY A 74 1.60 1.86 -7.19
N TYR A 75 2.58 1.39 -7.96
CA TYR A 75 3.58 2.25 -8.56
C TYR A 75 2.96 3.30 -9.51
N GLU A 76 2.00 2.90 -10.36
CA GLU A 76 1.27 3.84 -11.21
C GLU A 76 0.49 4.87 -10.38
N ARG A 77 -0.18 4.46 -9.31
CA ARG A 77 -0.89 5.39 -8.40
C ARG A 77 0.03 6.37 -7.70
N ALA A 78 1.23 5.94 -7.32
CA ALA A 78 2.23 6.84 -6.77
C ALA A 78 2.66 7.89 -7.81
N LEU A 79 2.87 7.49 -9.06
CA LEU A 79 3.18 8.43 -10.16
C LEU A 79 2.03 9.38 -10.46
N ASP A 80 0.79 8.91 -10.43
CA ASP A 80 -0.40 9.74 -10.63
C ASP A 80 -0.53 10.79 -9.52
N ALA A 81 -0.31 10.42 -8.26
CA ALA A 81 -0.31 11.38 -7.14
C ALA A 81 0.74 12.48 -7.34
N LEU A 82 1.95 12.13 -7.78
CA LEU A 82 3.01 13.10 -8.08
C LEU A 82 2.67 13.97 -9.32
N GLU A 83 1.98 13.41 -10.31
CA GLU A 83 1.49 14.15 -11.47
C GLU A 83 0.38 15.13 -11.09
N HIS A 84 -0.53 14.75 -10.19
CA HIS A 84 -1.53 15.64 -9.60
C HIS A 84 -0.87 16.78 -8.83
N TYR A 85 0.14 16.48 -8.00
CA TYR A 85 0.89 17.49 -7.27
C TYR A 85 1.63 18.46 -8.21
N LYS A 86 2.22 17.94 -9.28
CA LYS A 86 2.86 18.75 -10.32
C LYS A 86 1.90 19.78 -10.90
N LYS A 87 0.68 19.35 -11.25
CA LYS A 87 -0.38 20.22 -11.79
C LYS A 87 -0.81 21.26 -10.75
N LEU A 88 -0.99 20.84 -9.49
CA LEU A 88 -1.35 21.73 -8.37
C LEU A 88 -0.31 22.84 -8.17
N LYS A 89 0.97 22.51 -8.28
CA LYS A 89 2.09 23.46 -8.12
C LYS A 89 2.51 24.17 -9.41
N CYS A 90 1.85 23.90 -10.54
CA CYS A 90 2.30 24.34 -11.86
C CYS A 90 3.79 24.06 -12.12
N ALA A 91 4.28 22.93 -11.62
CA ALA A 91 5.69 22.55 -11.72
C ALA A 91 6.02 21.94 -13.09
N ARG A 92 7.27 22.09 -13.53
CA ARG A 92 7.74 21.50 -14.80
C ARG A 92 7.87 19.98 -14.75
N TYR A 93 8.28 19.42 -13.61
CA TYR A 93 8.59 18.01 -13.43
C TYR A 93 7.85 17.42 -12.23
N ARG A 94 7.32 16.20 -12.38
CA ARG A 94 6.58 15.49 -11.31
C ARG A 94 7.44 15.15 -10.08
N LEU A 95 8.74 14.94 -10.29
CA LEU A 95 9.68 14.64 -9.20
C LEU A 95 10.25 15.90 -8.54
N LYS A 96 9.84 17.11 -8.96
CA LYS A 96 10.32 18.36 -8.36
C LYS A 96 10.09 18.37 -6.84
N VAL A 97 8.94 17.89 -6.38
CA VAL A 97 8.61 17.82 -4.95
C VAL A 97 9.61 16.97 -4.17
N VAL A 98 10.04 15.83 -4.73
CA VAL A 98 11.02 14.96 -4.08
C VAL A 98 12.36 15.68 -3.96
N VAL A 99 12.79 16.35 -5.03
CA VAL A 99 14.06 17.11 -5.03
C VAL A 99 14.01 18.27 -4.03
N ASP A 100 12.90 19.02 -4.00
CA ASP A 100 12.73 20.16 -3.11
C ASP A 100 12.74 19.71 -1.63
N GLU A 101 12.08 18.58 -1.32
CA GLU A 101 12.07 18.03 0.04
C GLU A 101 13.43 17.46 0.45
N LEU A 102 14.15 16.81 -0.46
CA LEU A 102 15.53 16.36 -0.20
C LEU A 102 16.49 17.52 0.04
N GLN A 103 16.32 18.65 -0.66
CA GLN A 103 17.09 19.86 -0.39
C GLN A 103 16.74 20.49 0.95
N ALA A 104 15.46 20.46 1.35
CA ALA A 104 15.02 20.96 2.65
C ALA A 104 15.40 20.03 3.82
N ALA A 105 15.68 18.76 3.54
CA ALA A 105 16.03 17.74 4.53
C ALA A 105 17.42 17.94 5.18
N GLU A 106 18.22 18.94 4.78
CA GLU A 106 19.46 19.31 5.49
C GLU A 106 19.26 19.57 7.00
N ALA A 107 18.01 19.74 7.47
CA ALA A 107 17.66 19.90 8.88
C ALA A 107 16.88 18.72 9.51
N VAL A 108 16.42 17.72 8.75
CA VAL A 108 15.52 16.64 9.23
C VAL A 108 15.74 15.34 8.45
N ASP A 109 16.01 14.21 9.12
CA ASP A 109 16.14 12.87 8.51
C ASP A 109 14.88 12.45 7.73
N TYR A 110 15.00 11.97 6.49
CA TYR A 110 13.91 11.48 5.62
C TYR A 110 14.26 10.15 4.98
#